data_AF-A0A1S3EPE8-F1
#
_entry.id   AF-A0A1S3EPE8-F1
#
_cell.length_a   1.000
_cell.length_b   1.000
_cell.length_c   1.000
_cell.angle_alpha   90.00
_cell.angle_beta   90.00
_cell.angle_gamma   90.00
#
_symmetry.space_group_name_H-M   'P 1'
#
loop_
_entity.id
_entity.type
_entity.pdbx_description
1 polymer ?
#
loop_
_entity_poly.entity_id
_entity_poly.type
_entity_poly.pdbx_seq_one_letter_code
_entity_poly.pdbx_strand_id
1 'polypeptide(L)'
;MEAVYLVVNGVGLLLDVLTLVLDLNFLLVSSLLASLAWLLAFIYNLPHTVLTSLLHLGRGVLLSLLALIEVLVRFISGGLQALGTLLYSCCSGLESLKLLGHLASHGALRSREILHRGVLNVISNGHALLRQACDICGIAMSLVAYVVNSLVNICLIGTQNLFSLVLALWDAVTGPLWRMTDVMAAFLSHISSSAVAMAILLWTPCQLALELLASAARLLASFVLVNLTGLVLLACVLAVTVTVLHPDLILRLATRALSQLHTRPSFHRLREDVLRLSRLALGVEAWHRIWSRSLQLASWPNRGGASGAPLGGPRRVFPTRTQGQDTPPEAGLRADAEEEEVSTIRNPPARGRERLNEEGPTAGQDPWKLLKEQEERKKCVICQDQSKTVLLLPCRHLCLCQACTEILMRHPVYHRNCPLCRRGILQTLNVYL
;
A
#
# COMPACT_ATOMS: atom_id res chain seq x y z
N MET A 1 -49.55 -67.55 7.75
CA MET A 1 -49.80 -66.21 8.32
C MET A 1 -48.53 -65.63 8.92
N GLU A 2 -48.05 -66.14 10.06
CA GLU A 2 -46.91 -65.57 10.81
C GLU A 2 -45.65 -65.32 9.97
N ALA A 3 -45.19 -66.30 9.18
CA ALA A 3 -44.03 -66.13 8.31
C ALA A 3 -44.17 -64.96 7.30
N VAL A 4 -45.39 -64.68 6.82
CA VAL A 4 -45.67 -63.54 5.94
C VAL A 4 -45.62 -62.22 6.71
N TYR A 5 -46.16 -62.20 7.93
CA TYR A 5 -46.10 -61.04 8.82
C TYR A 5 -44.65 -60.70 9.20
N LEU A 6 -43.83 -61.73 9.50
CA LEU A 6 -42.40 -61.58 9.82
C LEU A 6 -41.61 -61.05 8.62
N VAL A 7 -41.88 -61.52 7.40
CA VAL A 7 -41.29 -60.99 6.16
C VAL A 7 -41.74 -59.55 5.89
N VAL A 8 -43.02 -59.23 6.02
CA VAL A 8 -43.54 -57.85 5.81
C VAL A 8 -42.93 -56.87 6.82
N ASN A 9 -42.84 -57.24 8.10
CA ASN A 9 -42.23 -56.41 9.13
C ASN A 9 -40.71 -56.26 8.92
N GLY A 10 -40.02 -57.32 8.49
CA GLY A 10 -38.60 -57.28 8.12
C GLY A 10 -38.33 -56.39 6.90
N VAL A 11 -39.21 -56.42 5.89
CA VAL A 11 -39.13 -55.51 4.72
C VAL A 11 -39.41 -54.07 5.11
N GLY A 12 -40.37 -53.81 6.01
CA GLY A 12 -40.62 -52.49 6.59
C GLY A 12 -39.38 -51.92 7.27
N LEU A 13 -38.80 -52.67 8.21
CA LEU A 13 -37.58 -52.26 8.92
C LEU A 13 -36.38 -52.07 7.98
N LEU A 14 -36.28 -52.86 6.91
CA LEU A 14 -35.26 -52.67 5.87
C LEU A 14 -35.47 -51.38 5.07
N LEU A 15 -36.72 -51.01 4.77
CA LEU A 15 -37.09 -49.75 4.12
C LEU A 15 -36.85 -48.53 5.03
N ASP A 16 -37.15 -48.64 6.32
CA ASP A 16 -36.90 -47.58 7.30
C ASP A 16 -35.38 -47.31 7.45
N VAL A 17 -34.57 -48.37 7.56
CA VAL A 17 -33.10 -48.28 7.59
C VAL A 17 -32.55 -47.72 6.27
N LEU A 18 -33.08 -48.14 5.12
CA LEU A 18 -32.68 -47.61 3.81
C LEU A 18 -33.01 -46.12 3.69
N THR A 19 -34.17 -45.69 4.18
CA THR A 19 -34.62 -44.28 4.17
C THR A 19 -33.73 -43.43 5.09
N LEU A 20 -33.45 -43.90 6.31
CA LEU A 20 -32.53 -43.23 7.24
C LEU A 20 -31.13 -43.04 6.64
N VAL A 21 -30.61 -44.05 5.92
CA VAL A 21 -29.32 -43.96 5.21
C VAL A 21 -29.40 -42.95 4.05
N LEU A 22 -30.54 -42.85 3.36
CA LEU A 22 -30.75 -41.89 2.27
C LEU A 22 -30.84 -40.44 2.78
N ASP A 23 -31.53 -40.21 3.90
CA ASP A 23 -31.66 -38.89 4.53
C ASP A 23 -30.33 -38.41 5.10
N LEU A 24 -29.57 -39.29 5.77
CA LEU A 24 -28.25 -38.97 6.30
C LEU A 24 -27.23 -38.71 5.17
N ASN A 25 -27.34 -39.44 4.05
CA ASN A 25 -26.61 -39.18 2.82
C ASN A 25 -26.95 -37.79 2.24
N PHE A 26 -28.23 -37.47 2.08
CA PHE A 26 -28.69 -36.17 1.59
C PHE A 26 -28.24 -35.01 2.49
N LEU A 27 -28.32 -35.15 3.81
CA LEU A 27 -27.86 -34.17 4.79
C LEU A 27 -26.34 -33.95 4.70
N LEU A 28 -25.55 -35.03 4.60
CA LEU A 28 -24.10 -34.95 4.48
C LEU A 28 -23.66 -34.31 3.15
N VAL A 29 -24.30 -34.67 2.04
CA VAL A 29 -24.02 -34.10 0.71
C VAL A 29 -24.44 -32.63 0.60
N SER A 30 -25.62 -32.26 1.11
CA SER A 30 -26.07 -30.86 1.11
C SER A 30 -25.23 -29.97 2.03
N SER A 31 -24.80 -30.48 3.20
CA SER A 31 -23.86 -29.80 4.09
C SER A 31 -22.48 -29.59 3.44
N LEU A 32 -21.92 -30.60 2.76
CA LEU A 32 -20.68 -30.43 2.01
C LEU A 32 -20.83 -29.46 0.82
N LEU A 33 -21.93 -29.53 0.06
CA LEU A 33 -22.17 -28.60 -1.05
C LEU A 33 -22.30 -27.15 -0.55
N ALA A 34 -22.97 -26.94 0.58
CA ALA A 34 -23.06 -25.62 1.20
C ALA A 34 -21.70 -25.10 1.67
N SER A 35 -20.87 -25.92 2.33
CA SER A 35 -19.55 -25.49 2.80
C SER A 35 -18.58 -25.24 1.64
N LEU A 36 -18.61 -26.05 0.58
CA LEU A 36 -17.88 -25.83 -0.67
C LEU A 36 -18.30 -24.52 -1.35
N ALA A 37 -19.60 -24.22 -1.40
CA ALA A 37 -20.11 -22.97 -1.98
C ALA A 37 -19.66 -21.74 -1.18
N TRP A 38 -19.69 -21.79 0.15
CA TRP A 38 -19.19 -20.73 1.02
C TRP A 38 -17.66 -20.53 0.90
N LEU A 39 -16.88 -21.62 0.83
CA LEU A 39 -15.43 -21.56 0.59
C LEU A 39 -15.11 -20.93 -0.77
N LEU A 40 -15.80 -21.34 -1.84
CA LEU A 40 -15.60 -20.78 -3.18
C LEU A 40 -15.99 -19.30 -3.24
N ALA A 41 -17.10 -18.92 -2.60
CA ALA A 41 -17.54 -17.53 -2.51
C ALA A 41 -16.56 -16.67 -1.69
N PHE A 42 -15.98 -17.20 -0.61
CA PHE A 42 -14.95 -16.51 0.16
C PHE A 42 -13.69 -16.26 -0.70
N ILE A 43 -13.16 -17.30 -1.36
CA ILE A 43 -11.97 -17.21 -2.23
C ILE A 43 -12.21 -16.21 -3.38
N TYR A 44 -13.39 -16.20 -3.98
CA TYR A 44 -13.73 -15.27 -5.07
C TYR A 44 -13.87 -13.80 -4.62
N ASN A 45 -14.48 -13.56 -3.45
CA ASN A 45 -14.71 -12.19 -2.96
C ASN A 45 -13.46 -11.57 -2.31
N LEU A 46 -12.53 -12.36 -1.78
CA LEU A 46 -11.33 -11.87 -1.12
C LEU A 46 -10.46 -10.93 -1.98
N PRO A 47 -10.07 -11.25 -3.24
CA PRO A 47 -9.28 -10.31 -4.04
C PRO A 47 -10.04 -9.00 -4.31
N HIS A 48 -11.37 -9.04 -4.39
CA HIS A 48 -12.20 -7.85 -4.55
C HIS A 48 -12.18 -6.98 -3.27
N THR A 49 -12.31 -7.55 -2.07
CA THR A 49 -12.27 -6.77 -0.82
C THR A 49 -10.88 -6.21 -0.50
N VAL A 50 -9.80 -6.92 -0.87
CA VAL A 50 -8.43 -6.40 -0.78
C VAL A 50 -8.23 -5.24 -1.76
N LEU A 51 -8.68 -5.40 -3.02
CA LEU A 51 -8.54 -4.35 -4.04
C LEU A 51 -9.34 -3.09 -3.70
N THR A 52 -10.59 -3.20 -3.23
CA THR A 52 -11.37 -2.02 -2.82
C THR A 52 -10.73 -1.32 -1.62
N SER A 53 -10.25 -2.07 -0.61
CA SER A 53 -9.56 -1.51 0.55
C SER A 53 -8.30 -0.72 0.15
N LEU A 54 -7.50 -1.28 -0.77
CA LEU A 54 -6.29 -0.63 -1.27
C LEU A 54 -6.59 0.60 -2.15
N LEU A 55 -7.68 0.57 -2.93
CA LEU A 55 -8.18 1.73 -3.67
C LEU A 55 -8.71 2.85 -2.74
N HIS A 56 -9.37 2.50 -1.63
CA HIS A 56 -9.81 3.48 -0.63
C HIS A 56 -8.62 4.14 0.06
N LEU A 57 -7.60 3.36 0.46
CA LEU A 57 -6.36 3.88 1.02
C LEU A 57 -5.63 4.81 0.02
N GLY A 58 -5.45 4.36 -1.22
CA GLY A 58 -4.82 5.15 -2.29
C GLY A 58 -5.56 6.47 -2.60
N ARG A 59 -6.91 6.46 -2.56
CA ARG A 59 -7.71 7.69 -2.70
C ARG A 59 -7.50 8.66 -1.55
N GLY A 60 -7.48 8.19 -0.31
CA GLY A 60 -7.23 9.04 0.87
C GLY A 60 -5.85 9.71 0.82
N VAL A 61 -4.84 8.96 0.39
CA VAL A 61 -3.46 9.44 0.21
C VAL A 61 -3.35 10.44 -0.93
N LEU A 62 -3.99 10.18 -2.08
CA LEU A 62 -4.02 11.12 -3.20
C LEU A 62 -4.68 12.45 -2.81
N LEU A 63 -5.74 12.42 -2.01
CA LEU A 63 -6.41 13.63 -1.51
C LEU A 63 -5.55 14.42 -0.52
N SER A 64 -4.83 13.76 0.41
CA SER A 64 -3.95 14.46 1.35
C SER A 64 -2.75 15.10 0.65
N LEU A 65 -2.18 14.42 -0.36
CA LEU A 65 -1.14 14.98 -1.23
C LEU A 65 -1.64 16.18 -2.03
N LEU A 66 -2.83 16.09 -2.63
CA LEU A 66 -3.41 17.18 -3.42
C LEU A 66 -3.66 18.42 -2.54
N ALA A 67 -4.23 18.24 -1.34
CA ALA A 67 -4.44 19.33 -0.39
C ALA A 67 -3.12 19.98 0.07
N LEU A 68 -2.04 19.20 0.22
CA LEU A 68 -0.73 19.77 0.56
C LEU A 68 -0.08 20.51 -0.63
N ILE A 69 -0.21 19.98 -1.85
CA ILE A 69 0.22 20.67 -3.08
C ILE A 69 -0.54 22.00 -3.23
N GLU A 70 -1.84 22.02 -2.91
CA GLU A 70 -2.66 23.24 -2.91
C GLU A 70 -2.15 24.29 -1.89
N VAL A 71 -1.77 23.85 -0.68
CA VAL A 71 -1.13 24.72 0.34
C VAL A 71 0.23 25.23 -0.14
N LEU A 72 1.06 24.38 -0.74
CA LEU A 72 2.37 24.76 -1.26
C LEU A 72 2.27 25.76 -2.42
N VAL A 73 1.34 25.54 -3.35
CA VAL A 73 1.06 26.46 -4.48
C VAL A 73 0.55 27.81 -3.96
N ARG A 74 -0.36 27.81 -2.96
CA ARG A 74 -0.78 29.06 -2.30
C ARG A 74 0.41 29.79 -1.69
N PHE A 75 1.26 29.10 -0.94
CA PHE A 75 2.45 29.69 -0.32
C PHE A 75 3.42 30.29 -1.36
N ILE A 76 3.73 29.56 -2.44
CA ILE A 76 4.55 30.05 -3.56
C ILE A 76 3.91 31.29 -4.20
N SER A 77 2.61 31.28 -4.48
CA SER A 77 1.92 32.43 -5.08
C SER A 77 1.95 33.68 -4.20
N GLY A 78 1.78 33.52 -2.87
CA GLY A 78 1.88 34.62 -1.91
C GLY A 78 3.30 35.18 -1.80
N GLY A 79 4.32 34.31 -1.78
CA GLY A 79 5.73 34.69 -1.80
C GLY A 79 6.12 35.44 -3.09
N LEU A 80 5.64 34.97 -4.25
CA LEU A 80 5.86 35.64 -5.54
C LEU A 80 5.14 36.99 -5.61
N GLN A 81 3.93 37.10 -5.05
CA GLN A 81 3.20 38.37 -4.96
C GLN A 81 3.92 39.38 -4.04
N ALA A 82 4.47 38.93 -2.91
CA ALA A 82 5.27 39.77 -2.01
C ALA A 82 6.60 40.21 -2.64
N LEU A 83 7.25 39.34 -3.42
CA LEU A 83 8.42 39.69 -4.23
C LEU A 83 8.06 40.75 -5.30
N GLY A 84 6.90 40.60 -5.94
CA GLY A 84 6.38 41.57 -6.91
C GLY A 84 6.09 42.95 -6.33
N THR A 85 5.50 43.04 -5.13
CA THR A 85 5.26 44.33 -4.46
C THR A 85 6.55 45.00 -3.97
N LEU A 86 7.54 44.22 -3.52
CA LEU A 86 8.87 44.72 -3.19
C LEU A 86 9.60 45.27 -4.42
N LEU A 87 9.57 44.57 -5.55
CA LEU A 87 10.11 45.04 -6.82
C LEU A 87 9.42 46.33 -7.30
N TYR A 88 8.08 46.38 -7.25
CA TYR A 88 7.31 47.57 -7.62
C TYR A 88 7.65 48.78 -6.72
N SER A 89 7.76 48.55 -5.40
CA SER A 89 8.19 49.58 -4.44
C SER A 89 9.60 50.11 -4.73
N CYS A 90 10.53 49.22 -5.08
CA CYS A 90 11.88 49.59 -5.49
C CYS A 90 11.88 50.43 -6.79
N CYS A 91 11.11 50.03 -7.80
CA CYS A 91 10.94 50.79 -9.04
C CYS A 91 10.35 52.18 -8.80
N SER A 92 9.30 52.31 -7.97
CA SER A 92 8.71 53.61 -7.61
C SER A 92 9.71 54.50 -6.82
N GLY A 93 10.55 53.89 -5.99
CA GLY A 93 11.70 54.56 -5.37
C GLY A 93 12.66 55.15 -6.41
N LEU A 94 13.02 54.39 -7.45
CA LEU A 94 13.87 54.87 -8.55
C LEU A 94 13.21 56.00 -9.37
N GLU A 95 11.88 56.00 -9.54
CA GLU A 95 11.17 57.11 -10.16
C GLU A 95 11.20 58.39 -9.31
N SER A 96 11.07 58.27 -7.98
CA SER A 96 11.22 59.41 -7.06
C SER A 96 12.63 60.02 -7.13
N LEU A 97 13.66 59.18 -7.33
CA LEU A 97 15.05 59.60 -7.55
C LEU A 97 15.25 60.27 -8.93
N LYS A 98 14.46 59.90 -9.94
CA LYS A 98 14.44 60.58 -11.25
C LYS A 98 13.92 62.03 -11.12
N LEU A 99 12.87 62.22 -10.32
CA LEU A 99 12.37 63.56 -9.93
C LEU A 99 13.42 64.36 -9.14
N LEU A 100 14.11 63.73 -8.18
CA LEU A 100 15.20 64.35 -7.42
C LEU A 100 16.36 64.77 -8.35
N GLY A 101 16.69 63.95 -9.35
CA GLY A 101 17.68 64.26 -10.39
C GLY A 101 17.30 65.47 -11.24
N HIS A 102 16.03 65.59 -11.65
CA HIS A 102 15.54 66.78 -12.36
C HIS A 102 15.57 68.04 -11.49
N LEU A 103 15.24 67.93 -10.20
CA LEU A 103 15.38 69.02 -9.22
C LEU A 103 16.84 69.45 -9.07
N ALA A 104 17.77 68.50 -8.97
CA ALA A 104 19.20 68.77 -8.90
C ALA A 104 19.73 69.43 -10.19
N SER A 105 19.28 69.00 -11.38
CA SER A 105 19.67 69.63 -12.65
C SER A 105 19.13 71.05 -12.78
N HIS A 106 17.90 71.31 -12.34
CA HIS A 106 17.36 72.67 -12.27
C HIS A 106 18.09 73.55 -11.25
N GLY A 107 18.46 72.99 -10.09
CA GLY A 107 19.30 73.66 -9.11
C GLY A 107 20.67 74.05 -9.66
N ALA A 108 21.32 73.13 -10.39
CA ALA A 108 22.62 73.36 -11.03
C ALA A 108 22.56 74.37 -12.18
N LEU A 109 21.52 74.33 -13.03
CA LEU A 109 21.32 75.33 -14.08
C LEU A 109 21.05 76.72 -13.49
N ARG A 110 20.17 76.81 -12.50
CA ARG A 110 19.82 78.09 -11.84
C ARG A 110 20.97 78.66 -11.03
N SER A 111 21.78 77.83 -10.36
CA SER A 111 23.00 78.29 -9.69
C SER A 111 24.04 78.77 -10.70
N ARG A 112 24.14 78.14 -11.88
CA ARG A 112 25.00 78.58 -12.99
C ARG A 112 24.57 79.91 -13.59
N GLU A 113 23.26 80.18 -13.72
CA GLU A 113 22.76 81.51 -14.13
C GLU A 113 23.05 82.60 -13.08
N ILE A 114 22.87 82.28 -11.80
CA ILE A 114 23.22 83.19 -10.69
C ILE A 114 24.72 83.46 -10.69
N LEU A 115 25.56 82.44 -10.91
CA LEU A 115 27.00 82.60 -11.11
C LEU A 115 27.31 83.48 -12.32
N HIS A 116 26.65 83.29 -13.46
CA HIS A 116 26.92 84.06 -14.68
C HIS A 116 26.53 85.54 -14.56
N ARG A 117 25.47 85.85 -13.82
CA ARG A 117 25.10 87.24 -13.44
C ARG A 117 26.05 87.82 -12.40
N GLY A 118 26.51 87.02 -11.44
CA GLY A 118 27.52 87.43 -10.45
C GLY A 118 28.88 87.72 -11.08
N VAL A 119 29.36 86.86 -11.98
CA VAL A 119 30.65 86.99 -12.66
C VAL A 119 30.70 88.30 -13.47
N LEU A 120 29.66 88.61 -14.25
CA LEU A 120 29.62 89.86 -15.04
C LEU A 120 29.69 91.13 -14.18
N ASN A 121 29.14 91.11 -12.95
CA ASN A 121 29.21 92.25 -12.03
C ASN A 121 30.53 92.35 -11.23
N VAL A 122 31.40 91.32 -11.22
CA VAL A 122 32.58 91.27 -10.32
C VAL A 122 33.89 90.89 -11.04
N ILE A 123 33.91 90.93 -12.38
CA ILE A 123 35.13 90.80 -13.21
C ILE A 123 36.23 91.84 -12.89
N SER A 124 35.92 92.89 -12.11
CA SER A 124 36.89 93.90 -11.67
C SER A 124 37.82 93.50 -10.50
N ASN A 125 37.60 92.37 -9.81
CA ASN A 125 38.43 91.94 -8.67
C ASN A 125 38.75 90.43 -8.69
N GLY A 126 39.94 90.07 -9.20
CA GLY A 126 40.15 88.78 -9.88
C GLY A 126 40.63 87.54 -9.10
N HIS A 127 40.84 87.56 -7.77
CA HIS A 127 41.54 86.44 -7.09
C HIS A 127 40.77 85.69 -5.98
N ALA A 128 39.87 86.33 -5.24
CA ALA A 128 39.09 85.66 -4.19
C ALA A 128 37.98 84.76 -4.77
N LEU A 129 37.32 85.22 -5.83
CA LEU A 129 36.15 84.56 -6.42
C LEU A 129 36.47 83.24 -7.13
N LEU A 130 37.67 83.09 -7.71
CA LEU A 130 38.07 81.82 -8.30
C LEU A 130 38.14 80.72 -7.23
N ARG A 131 38.64 81.06 -6.03
CA ARG A 131 38.69 80.14 -4.89
C ARG A 131 37.29 79.80 -4.39
N GLN A 132 36.45 80.82 -4.17
CA GLN A 132 35.07 80.62 -3.74
C GLN A 132 34.22 79.83 -4.75
N ALA A 133 34.49 79.96 -6.06
CA ALA A 133 33.89 79.14 -7.11
C ALA A 133 34.39 77.67 -7.04
N CYS A 134 35.70 77.45 -6.82
CA CYS A 134 36.24 76.11 -6.56
C CYS A 134 35.62 75.46 -5.31
N ASP A 135 35.43 76.22 -4.23
CA ASP A 135 34.80 75.73 -2.99
C ASP A 135 33.34 75.31 -3.24
N ILE A 136 32.57 76.12 -3.98
CA ILE A 136 31.20 75.80 -4.40
C ILE A 136 31.17 74.55 -5.30
N CYS A 137 32.11 74.42 -6.25
CA CYS A 137 32.23 73.22 -7.08
C CYS A 137 32.60 71.98 -6.24
N GLY A 138 33.47 72.11 -5.24
CA GLY A 138 33.81 71.03 -4.29
C GLY A 138 32.59 70.56 -3.50
N ILE A 139 31.77 71.48 -3.00
CA ILE A 139 30.51 71.18 -2.31
C ILE A 139 29.52 70.50 -3.26
N ALA A 140 29.39 70.98 -4.51
CA ALA A 140 28.50 70.36 -5.50
C ALA A 140 28.95 68.92 -5.85
N MET A 141 30.25 68.68 -6.03
CA MET A 141 30.79 67.36 -6.31
C MET A 141 30.65 66.41 -5.12
N SER A 142 30.81 66.90 -3.87
CA SER A 142 30.61 66.06 -2.67
C SER A 142 29.13 65.69 -2.48
N LEU A 143 28.20 66.59 -2.81
CA LEU A 143 26.76 66.30 -2.80
C LEU A 143 26.38 65.24 -3.86
N VAL A 144 26.93 65.35 -5.08
CA VAL A 144 26.72 64.33 -6.13
C VAL A 144 27.30 62.98 -5.70
N ALA A 145 28.52 62.95 -5.14
CA ALA A 145 29.13 61.74 -4.62
C ALA A 145 28.30 61.11 -3.48
N TYR A 146 27.75 61.92 -2.58
CA TYR A 146 26.84 61.47 -1.51
C TYR A 146 25.55 60.84 -2.07
N VAL A 147 24.92 61.46 -3.07
CA VAL A 147 23.71 60.92 -3.72
C VAL A 147 24.02 59.60 -4.44
N VAL A 148 25.14 59.50 -5.16
CA VAL A 148 25.57 58.25 -5.81
C VAL A 148 25.88 57.16 -4.79
N ASN A 149 26.57 57.48 -3.69
CA ASN A 149 26.86 56.52 -2.62
C ASN A 149 25.57 56.02 -1.93
N SER A 150 24.61 56.92 -1.69
CA SER A 150 23.29 56.57 -1.14
C SER A 150 22.51 55.66 -2.09
N LEU A 151 22.49 55.97 -3.39
CA LEU A 151 21.91 55.13 -4.45
C LEU A 151 22.51 53.72 -4.48
N VAL A 152 23.85 53.62 -4.47
CA VAL A 152 24.56 52.33 -4.46
C VAL A 152 24.22 51.54 -3.20
N ASN A 153 24.19 52.18 -2.03
CA ASN A 153 23.84 51.54 -0.77
C ASN A 153 22.39 51.04 -0.74
N ILE A 154 21.43 51.84 -1.21
CA ILE A 154 20.01 51.43 -1.35
C ILE A 154 19.86 50.23 -2.30
N CYS A 155 20.59 50.22 -3.42
CA CYS A 155 20.58 49.11 -4.37
C CYS A 155 21.22 47.84 -3.80
N LEU A 156 22.32 47.96 -3.04
CA LEU A 156 22.95 46.85 -2.31
C LEU A 156 22.02 46.25 -1.26
N ILE A 157 21.39 47.08 -0.42
CA ILE A 157 20.44 46.62 0.61
C ILE A 157 19.21 45.97 -0.04
N GLY A 158 18.68 46.57 -1.12
CA GLY A 158 17.55 46.03 -1.88
C GLY A 158 17.86 44.66 -2.51
N THR A 159 19.03 44.52 -3.15
CA THR A 159 19.44 43.23 -3.74
C THR A 159 19.77 42.18 -2.70
N GLN A 160 20.41 42.52 -1.58
CA GLN A 160 20.65 41.60 -0.45
C GLN A 160 19.33 41.09 0.14
N ASN A 161 18.35 41.97 0.38
CA ASN A 161 17.03 41.58 0.87
C ASN A 161 16.28 40.70 -0.15
N LEU A 162 16.40 40.99 -1.45
CA LEU A 162 15.77 40.20 -2.51
C LEU A 162 16.37 38.79 -2.61
N PHE A 163 17.70 38.65 -2.58
CA PHE A 163 18.36 37.35 -2.51
C PHE A 163 17.98 36.58 -1.23
N SER A 164 17.90 37.27 -0.08
CA SER A 164 17.50 36.66 1.19
C SER A 164 16.06 36.14 1.15
N LEU A 165 15.13 36.90 0.54
CA LEU A 165 13.74 36.49 0.35
C LEU A 165 13.62 35.30 -0.62
N VAL A 166 14.39 35.30 -1.72
CA VAL A 166 14.42 34.17 -2.67
C VAL A 166 14.96 32.90 -2.01
N LEU A 167 16.02 33.00 -1.21
CA LEU A 167 16.57 31.86 -0.46
C LEU A 167 15.59 31.35 0.61
N ALA A 168 14.93 32.25 1.35
CA ALA A 168 13.91 31.86 2.33
C ALA A 168 12.69 31.17 1.67
N LEU A 169 12.24 31.67 0.51
CA LEU A 169 11.17 31.06 -0.26
C LEU A 169 11.59 29.69 -0.84
N TRP A 170 12.84 29.57 -1.30
CA TRP A 170 13.40 28.32 -1.80
C TRP A 170 13.48 27.23 -0.72
N ASP A 171 14.00 27.55 0.47
CA ASP A 171 14.08 26.61 1.59
C ASP A 171 12.68 26.20 2.09
N ALA A 172 11.78 27.18 2.25
CA ALA A 172 10.40 26.96 2.64
C ALA A 172 9.55 26.18 1.60
N VAL A 173 10.02 26.02 0.36
CA VAL A 173 9.38 25.20 -0.68
C VAL A 173 10.06 23.84 -0.82
N THR A 174 11.39 23.80 -0.88
CA THR A 174 12.15 22.56 -1.07
C THR A 174 12.15 21.68 0.18
N GLY A 175 12.25 22.24 1.38
CA GLY A 175 12.19 21.49 2.65
C GLY A 175 10.91 20.66 2.80
N PRO A 176 9.71 21.23 2.59
CA PRO A 176 8.46 20.46 2.56
C PRO A 176 8.41 19.44 1.41
N LEU A 177 8.86 19.78 0.20
CA LEU A 177 8.86 18.84 -0.93
C LEU A 177 9.70 17.58 -0.65
N TRP A 178 10.94 17.74 -0.16
CA TRP A 178 11.80 16.61 0.19
C TRP A 178 11.20 15.74 1.30
N ARG A 179 10.68 16.37 2.37
CA ARG A 179 9.98 15.63 3.44
C ARG A 179 8.77 14.86 2.92
N MET A 180 8.10 15.34 1.89
CA MET A 180 6.93 14.66 1.31
C MET A 180 7.32 13.55 0.32
N THR A 181 8.45 13.66 -0.39
CA THR A 181 9.02 12.52 -1.11
C THR A 181 9.48 11.43 -0.14
N ASP A 182 10.06 11.79 1.01
CA ASP A 182 10.47 10.84 2.04
C ASP A 182 9.27 10.15 2.70
N VAL A 183 8.24 10.90 3.11
CA VAL A 183 7.00 10.35 3.67
C VAL A 183 6.26 9.48 2.65
N MET A 184 6.23 9.88 1.37
CA MET A 184 5.71 9.05 0.28
C MET A 184 6.50 7.74 0.14
N ALA A 185 7.83 7.80 0.10
CA ALA A 185 8.68 6.62 -0.06
C ALA A 185 8.54 5.66 1.13
N ALA A 186 8.53 6.19 2.36
CA ALA A 186 8.29 5.40 3.58
C ALA A 186 6.89 4.77 3.57
N PHE A 187 5.87 5.50 3.13
CA PHE A 187 4.50 4.99 3.03
C PHE A 187 4.33 3.91 1.95
N LEU A 188 4.95 4.08 0.77
CA LEU A 188 4.99 3.06 -0.29
C LEU A 188 5.78 1.82 0.14
N SER A 189 6.87 1.99 0.90
CA SER A 189 7.62 0.90 1.53
C SER A 189 6.77 0.16 2.58
N HIS A 190 5.97 0.88 3.37
CA HIS A 190 5.05 0.27 4.32
C HIS A 190 3.89 -0.47 3.61
N ILE A 191 3.31 0.07 2.54
CA ILE A 191 2.29 -0.64 1.75
C ILE A 191 2.87 -1.90 1.13
N SER A 192 4.03 -1.84 0.48
CA SER A 192 4.60 -3.01 -0.19
C SER A 192 5.00 -4.10 0.81
N SER A 193 5.63 -3.72 1.93
CA SER A 193 5.93 -4.63 3.04
C SER A 193 4.67 -5.25 3.66
N SER A 194 3.63 -4.46 3.92
CA SER A 194 2.37 -4.98 4.49
C SER A 194 1.59 -5.84 3.50
N ALA A 195 1.62 -5.53 2.20
CA ALA A 195 1.01 -6.37 1.16
C ALA A 195 1.71 -7.73 1.04
N VAL A 196 3.04 -7.77 1.11
CA VAL A 196 3.82 -9.02 1.17
C VAL A 196 3.53 -9.80 2.46
N ALA A 197 3.49 -9.12 3.62
CA ALA A 197 3.16 -9.76 4.89
C ALA A 197 1.73 -10.36 4.88
N MET A 198 0.75 -9.62 4.37
CA MET A 198 -0.63 -10.11 4.21
C MET A 198 -0.73 -11.26 3.20
N ALA A 199 0.04 -11.23 2.11
CA ALA A 199 0.10 -12.34 1.16
C ALA A 199 0.68 -13.62 1.79
N ILE A 200 1.73 -13.49 2.62
CA ILE A 200 2.33 -14.62 3.37
C ILE A 200 1.35 -15.16 4.43
N LEU A 201 0.75 -14.28 5.24
CA LEU A 201 -0.22 -14.65 6.27
C LEU A 201 -1.48 -15.30 5.69
N LEU A 202 -1.89 -14.92 4.48
CA LEU A 202 -3.04 -15.48 3.79
C LEU A 202 -2.71 -16.73 2.96
N TRP A 203 -1.44 -16.93 2.56
CA TRP A 203 -1.03 -18.08 1.75
C TRP A 203 -1.41 -19.40 2.42
N THR A 204 -1.07 -19.59 3.70
CA THR A 204 -1.30 -20.85 4.42
C THR A 204 -2.80 -21.17 4.63
N PRO A 205 -3.69 -20.26 5.08
CA PRO A 205 -5.12 -20.57 5.14
C PRO A 205 -5.77 -20.69 3.76
N CYS A 206 -5.28 -20.00 2.73
CA CYS A 206 -5.79 -20.14 1.36
C CYS A 206 -5.40 -21.51 0.75
N GLN A 207 -4.15 -21.94 0.94
CA GLN A 207 -3.69 -23.28 0.59
C GLN A 207 -4.49 -24.35 1.32
N LEU A 208 -4.68 -24.22 2.65
CA LEU A 208 -5.49 -25.15 3.43
C LEU A 208 -6.95 -25.20 2.96
N ALA A 209 -7.54 -24.05 2.62
CA ALA A 209 -8.89 -23.97 2.08
C ALA A 209 -9.00 -24.67 0.72
N LEU A 210 -7.99 -24.56 -0.16
CA LEU A 210 -7.95 -25.26 -1.45
C LEU A 210 -7.71 -26.77 -1.30
N GLU A 211 -6.87 -27.20 -0.37
CA GLU A 211 -6.66 -28.62 -0.05
C GLU A 211 -7.91 -29.25 0.60
N LEU A 212 -8.62 -28.49 1.44
CA LEU A 212 -9.94 -28.86 1.98
C LEU A 212 -10.99 -28.95 0.86
N LEU A 213 -11.06 -27.97 -0.05
CA LEU A 213 -11.96 -27.97 -1.21
C LEU A 213 -11.70 -29.22 -2.09
N ALA A 214 -10.42 -29.51 -2.37
CA ALA A 214 -10.02 -30.64 -3.20
C ALA A 214 -10.22 -32.00 -2.52
N SER A 215 -10.08 -32.11 -1.20
CA SER A 215 -10.39 -33.35 -0.45
C SER A 215 -11.90 -33.56 -0.32
N ALA A 216 -12.67 -32.53 0.04
CA ALA A 216 -14.13 -32.57 0.10
C ALA A 216 -14.77 -32.91 -1.27
N ALA A 217 -14.26 -32.33 -2.37
CA ALA A 217 -14.70 -32.67 -3.73
C ALA A 217 -14.41 -34.14 -4.10
N ARG A 218 -13.24 -34.68 -3.71
CA ARG A 218 -12.90 -36.10 -3.90
C ARG A 218 -13.80 -37.02 -3.06
N LEU A 219 -14.10 -36.63 -1.82
CA LEU A 219 -15.03 -37.34 -0.95
C LEU A 219 -16.43 -37.39 -1.57
N LEU A 220 -16.99 -36.25 -2.00
CA LEU A 220 -18.27 -36.22 -2.71
C LEU A 220 -18.26 -37.10 -3.98
N ALA A 221 -17.23 -36.99 -4.82
CA ALA A 221 -17.14 -37.81 -6.03
C ALA A 221 -17.11 -39.32 -5.72
N SER A 222 -16.33 -39.73 -4.71
CA SER A 222 -16.28 -41.13 -4.28
C SER A 222 -17.60 -41.61 -3.68
N PHE A 223 -18.26 -40.77 -2.87
CA PHE A 223 -19.53 -41.10 -2.22
C PHE A 223 -20.69 -41.19 -3.22
N VAL A 224 -20.77 -40.25 -4.18
CA VAL A 224 -21.74 -40.31 -5.29
C VAL A 224 -21.50 -41.57 -6.13
N LEU A 225 -20.25 -41.93 -6.41
CA LEU A 225 -19.95 -43.14 -7.19
C LEU A 225 -20.29 -44.44 -6.43
N VAL A 226 -20.04 -44.52 -5.12
CA VAL A 226 -20.44 -45.66 -4.27
C VAL A 226 -21.97 -45.77 -4.18
N ASN A 227 -22.68 -44.66 -4.01
CA ASN A 227 -24.14 -44.66 -3.96
C ASN A 227 -24.78 -45.02 -5.31
N LEU A 228 -24.25 -44.50 -6.42
CA LEU A 228 -24.72 -44.86 -7.77
C LEU A 228 -24.45 -46.34 -8.10
N THR A 229 -23.27 -46.87 -7.76
CA THR A 229 -22.96 -48.29 -7.99
C THR A 229 -23.79 -49.21 -7.07
N GLY A 230 -24.04 -48.82 -5.82
CA GLY A 230 -24.98 -49.51 -4.93
C GLY A 230 -26.42 -49.50 -5.45
N LEU A 231 -26.91 -48.36 -5.93
CA LEU A 231 -28.25 -48.23 -6.53
C LEU A 231 -28.40 -49.09 -7.79
N VAL A 232 -27.39 -49.11 -8.67
CA VAL A 232 -27.36 -49.97 -9.86
C VAL A 232 -27.33 -51.45 -9.47
N LEU A 233 -26.51 -51.84 -8.48
CA LEU A 233 -26.45 -53.22 -7.99
C LEU A 233 -27.81 -53.66 -7.42
N LEU A 234 -28.45 -52.82 -6.59
CA LEU A 234 -29.77 -53.06 -6.02
C LEU A 234 -30.84 -53.20 -7.11
N ALA A 235 -30.82 -52.32 -8.12
CA ALA A 235 -31.72 -52.40 -9.27
C ALA A 235 -31.50 -53.68 -10.11
N CYS A 236 -30.25 -54.12 -10.29
CA CYS A 236 -29.94 -55.39 -10.95
C CYS A 236 -30.42 -56.59 -10.13
N VAL A 237 -30.21 -56.60 -8.82
CA VAL A 237 -30.71 -57.67 -7.93
C VAL A 237 -32.23 -57.72 -7.93
N LEU A 238 -32.92 -56.58 -7.83
CA LEU A 238 -34.38 -56.49 -7.94
C LEU A 238 -34.89 -56.93 -9.31
N ALA A 239 -34.20 -56.59 -10.39
CA ALA A 239 -34.56 -57.08 -11.72
C ALA A 239 -34.44 -58.61 -11.81
N VAL A 240 -33.37 -59.20 -11.26
CA VAL A 240 -33.14 -60.65 -11.25
C VAL A 240 -34.11 -61.40 -10.32
N THR A 241 -34.45 -60.86 -9.14
CA THR A 241 -35.47 -61.50 -8.29
C THR A 241 -36.85 -61.45 -8.94
N VAL A 242 -37.20 -60.37 -9.64
CA VAL A 242 -38.47 -60.29 -10.39
C VAL A 242 -38.46 -61.17 -11.66
N THR A 243 -37.33 -61.36 -12.37
CA THR A 243 -37.27 -62.34 -13.49
C THR A 243 -37.52 -63.76 -13.02
N VAL A 244 -36.94 -64.14 -11.87
CA VAL A 244 -37.07 -65.50 -11.30
C VAL A 244 -38.45 -65.72 -10.70
N LEU A 245 -39.00 -64.75 -9.96
CA LEU A 245 -40.26 -64.90 -9.24
C LEU A 245 -41.49 -64.68 -10.13
N HIS A 246 -41.41 -63.79 -11.12
CA HIS A 246 -42.52 -63.39 -11.98
C HIS A 246 -42.12 -63.26 -13.47
N PRO A 247 -41.70 -64.35 -14.14
CA PRO A 247 -41.32 -64.32 -15.56
C PRO A 247 -42.44 -63.75 -16.45
N ASP A 248 -43.69 -64.03 -16.11
CA ASP A 248 -44.90 -63.54 -16.76
C ASP A 248 -45.05 -62.01 -16.76
N LEU A 249 -44.59 -61.32 -15.71
CA LEU A 249 -44.64 -59.85 -15.66
C LEU A 249 -43.59 -59.24 -16.58
N ILE A 250 -42.40 -59.84 -16.63
CA ILE A 250 -41.31 -59.34 -17.46
C ILE A 250 -41.52 -59.67 -18.94
N LEU A 251 -42.15 -60.79 -19.29
CA LEU A 251 -42.57 -61.03 -20.68
C LEU A 251 -43.61 -59.98 -21.13
N ARG A 252 -44.55 -59.59 -20.26
CA ARG A 252 -45.53 -58.52 -20.53
C ARG A 252 -44.91 -57.13 -20.57
N LEU A 253 -43.90 -56.84 -19.75
CA LEU A 253 -43.17 -55.57 -19.78
C LEU A 253 -42.24 -55.47 -21.00
N ALA A 254 -41.51 -56.53 -21.32
CA ALA A 254 -40.63 -56.59 -22.49
C ALA A 254 -41.41 -56.46 -23.80
N THR A 255 -42.56 -57.14 -23.95
CA THR A 255 -43.41 -56.99 -25.14
C THR A 255 -44.01 -55.59 -25.28
N ARG A 256 -44.39 -54.93 -24.16
CA ARG A 256 -44.83 -53.52 -24.16
C ARG A 256 -43.69 -52.53 -24.48
N ALA A 257 -42.51 -52.72 -23.91
CA ALA A 257 -41.35 -51.88 -24.20
C ALA A 257 -40.88 -52.06 -25.64
N LEU A 258 -40.88 -53.30 -26.15
CA LEU A 258 -40.48 -53.61 -27.53
C LEU A 258 -41.47 -53.03 -28.55
N SER A 259 -42.78 -53.03 -28.29
CA SER A 259 -43.75 -52.39 -29.18
C SER A 259 -43.68 -50.86 -29.12
N GLN A 260 -43.40 -50.27 -27.95
CA GLN A 260 -43.11 -48.83 -27.82
C GLN A 260 -41.78 -48.41 -28.49
N LEU A 261 -40.78 -49.30 -28.55
CA LEU A 261 -39.55 -49.09 -29.32
C LEU A 261 -39.78 -49.25 -30.83
N HIS A 262 -40.56 -50.25 -31.26
CA HIS A 262 -40.86 -50.49 -32.68
C HIS A 262 -41.67 -49.34 -33.31
N THR A 263 -42.51 -48.67 -32.51
CA THR A 263 -43.31 -47.50 -32.93
C THR A 263 -42.53 -46.18 -32.94
N ARG A 264 -41.27 -46.14 -32.48
CA ARG A 264 -40.41 -44.94 -32.54
C ARG A 264 -39.61 -44.89 -33.84
N PRO A 265 -39.81 -43.89 -34.73
CA PRO A 265 -39.14 -43.82 -36.03
C PRO A 265 -37.62 -43.60 -35.94
N SER A 266 -37.10 -43.16 -34.79
CA SER A 266 -35.65 -43.08 -34.54
C SER A 266 -34.98 -44.45 -34.46
N PHE A 267 -35.68 -45.49 -33.96
CA PHE A 267 -35.10 -46.83 -33.80
C PHE A 267 -34.89 -47.53 -35.15
N HIS A 268 -35.75 -47.28 -36.15
CA HIS A 268 -35.57 -47.80 -37.50
C HIS A 268 -34.31 -47.23 -38.16
N ARG A 269 -34.11 -45.90 -38.07
CA ARG A 269 -32.91 -45.22 -38.60
C ARG A 269 -31.65 -45.73 -37.92
N LEU A 270 -31.63 -45.76 -36.59
CA LEU A 270 -30.47 -46.25 -35.83
C LEU A 270 -30.13 -47.71 -36.16
N ARG A 271 -31.14 -48.56 -36.37
CA ARG A 271 -30.96 -49.96 -36.81
C ARG A 271 -30.37 -50.04 -38.21
N GLU A 272 -30.82 -49.22 -39.15
CA GLU A 272 -30.22 -49.13 -40.48
C GLU A 272 -28.76 -48.66 -40.43
N ASP A 273 -28.47 -47.61 -39.66
CA ASP A 273 -27.13 -47.04 -39.55
C ASP A 273 -26.15 -48.02 -38.88
N VAL A 274 -26.57 -48.73 -37.83
CA VAL A 274 -25.79 -49.82 -37.23
C VAL A 274 -25.60 -50.98 -38.22
N LEU A 275 -26.61 -51.32 -39.05
CA LEU A 275 -26.48 -52.34 -40.11
C LEU A 275 -25.72 -51.87 -41.36
N ARG A 276 -25.42 -50.58 -41.48
CA ARG A 276 -24.46 -50.03 -42.47
C ARG A 276 -23.05 -50.07 -41.89
N LEU A 277 -22.87 -49.58 -40.67
CA LEU A 277 -21.59 -49.58 -39.94
C LEU A 277 -21.05 -51.00 -39.68
N SER A 278 -21.88 -51.98 -39.34
CA SER A 278 -21.43 -53.37 -39.17
C SER A 278 -21.00 -54.03 -40.49
N ARG A 279 -21.63 -53.68 -41.61
CA ARG A 279 -21.19 -54.11 -42.96
C ARG A 279 -19.89 -53.42 -43.39
N LEU A 280 -19.68 -52.17 -43.00
CA LEU A 280 -18.40 -51.47 -43.20
C LEU A 280 -17.30 -52.10 -42.32
N ALA A 281 -17.59 -52.46 -41.07
CA ALA A 281 -16.66 -53.16 -40.18
C ALA A 281 -16.27 -54.55 -40.73
N LEU A 282 -17.22 -55.36 -41.18
CA LEU A 282 -16.95 -56.63 -41.89
C LEU A 282 -16.19 -56.44 -43.22
N GLY A 283 -16.25 -55.23 -43.80
CA GLY A 283 -15.39 -54.80 -44.89
C GLY A 283 -13.93 -54.60 -44.49
N VAL A 284 -13.63 -54.32 -43.21
CA VAL A 284 -12.26 -54.18 -42.71
C VAL A 284 -11.55 -55.55 -42.65
N GLU A 285 -12.24 -56.65 -42.28
CA GLU A 285 -11.66 -58.00 -42.44
C GLU A 285 -11.45 -58.41 -43.90
N ALA A 286 -12.12 -57.77 -44.87
CA ALA A 286 -11.79 -57.93 -46.29
C ALA A 286 -10.56 -57.07 -46.69
N TRP A 287 -10.52 -55.81 -46.26
CA TRP A 287 -9.41 -54.88 -46.48
C TRP A 287 -8.08 -55.42 -45.90
N HIS A 288 -8.11 -55.97 -44.69
CA HIS A 288 -6.93 -56.53 -44.04
C HIS A 288 -6.36 -57.76 -44.78
N ARG A 289 -7.20 -58.52 -45.50
CA ARG A 289 -6.78 -59.64 -46.39
C ARG A 289 -6.23 -59.17 -47.73
N ILE A 290 -6.56 -57.95 -48.17
CA ILE A 290 -5.97 -57.32 -49.35
C ILE A 290 -4.60 -56.71 -48.99
N TRP A 291 -4.51 -56.05 -47.83
CA TRP A 291 -3.27 -55.48 -47.31
C TRP A 291 -2.20 -56.53 -47.01
N SER A 292 -2.57 -57.68 -46.40
CA SER A 292 -1.61 -58.77 -46.19
C SER A 292 -1.09 -59.38 -47.50
N ARG A 293 -1.87 -59.35 -48.58
CA ARG A 293 -1.44 -59.76 -49.93
C ARG A 293 -0.52 -58.73 -50.60
N SER A 294 -0.68 -57.43 -50.36
CA SER A 294 0.23 -56.42 -50.95
C SER A 294 1.62 -56.46 -50.32
N LEU A 295 1.76 -56.70 -49.01
CA LEU A 295 3.07 -56.91 -48.38
C LEU A 295 3.79 -58.16 -48.92
N GLN A 296 3.06 -59.22 -49.28
CA GLN A 296 3.63 -60.42 -49.91
C GLN A 296 4.13 -60.18 -51.34
N LEU A 297 3.62 -59.16 -52.03
CA LEU A 297 4.11 -58.74 -53.36
C LEU A 297 5.27 -57.73 -53.30
N ALA A 298 5.51 -57.11 -52.14
CA ALA A 298 6.58 -56.15 -51.92
C ALA A 298 7.93 -56.77 -51.48
N SER A 299 8.02 -58.11 -51.39
CA SER A 299 9.13 -58.82 -50.73
C SER A 299 9.73 -59.98 -51.52
N TRP A 300 10.14 -59.72 -52.77
CA TRP A 300 11.01 -60.63 -53.55
C TRP A 300 12.49 -60.26 -53.31
N PRO A 301 13.41 -61.19 -52.98
CA PRO A 301 14.71 -60.84 -52.42
C PRO A 301 15.80 -60.68 -53.50
N ASN A 302 16.66 -59.67 -53.34
CA ASN A 302 17.93 -59.65 -54.08
C ASN A 302 18.95 -60.57 -53.38
N ARG A 303 19.60 -61.44 -54.14
CA ARG A 303 20.43 -62.56 -53.66
C ARG A 303 21.90 -62.31 -53.98
N GLY A 304 22.64 -61.69 -53.07
CA GLY A 304 24.10 -61.53 -53.22
C GLY A 304 24.77 -60.89 -52.01
N GLY A 305 25.72 -61.61 -51.39
CA GLY A 305 26.48 -61.17 -50.21
C GLY A 305 26.37 -62.17 -49.06
N ALA A 306 27.46 -62.89 -48.77
CA ALA A 306 27.52 -63.91 -47.73
C ALA A 306 28.79 -63.74 -46.86
N SER A 307 28.80 -64.44 -45.72
CA SER A 307 29.94 -64.64 -44.80
C SER A 307 30.34 -63.43 -43.92
N GLY A 308 30.25 -63.59 -42.59
CA GLY A 308 30.64 -62.54 -41.64
C GLY A 308 30.16 -62.72 -40.19
N ALA A 309 30.34 -63.91 -39.60
CA ALA A 309 30.16 -64.16 -38.15
C ALA A 309 31.55 -64.06 -37.44
N PRO A 310 31.68 -64.02 -36.09
CA PRO A 310 30.67 -64.35 -35.06
C PRO A 310 30.64 -63.51 -33.75
N LEU A 311 29.67 -63.84 -32.87
CA LEU A 311 29.64 -63.75 -31.38
C LEU A 311 30.00 -62.43 -30.63
N GLY A 312 29.14 -62.01 -29.67
CA GLY A 312 29.61 -61.42 -28.41
C GLY A 312 28.70 -60.45 -27.61
N GLY A 313 28.10 -60.93 -26.50
CA GLY A 313 27.67 -60.09 -25.36
C GLY A 313 26.30 -59.36 -25.46
N PRO A 314 25.85 -58.62 -24.42
CA PRO A 314 26.53 -58.31 -23.14
C PRO A 314 25.79 -58.76 -21.85
N ARG A 315 26.44 -58.68 -20.66
CA ARG A 315 25.78 -58.87 -19.35
C ARG A 315 26.44 -58.10 -18.17
N ARG A 316 25.85 -56.95 -17.79
CA ARG A 316 25.94 -56.23 -16.49
C ARG A 316 27.31 -55.62 -16.03
N VAL A 317 27.18 -54.70 -15.04
CA VAL A 317 28.12 -54.31 -13.93
C VAL A 317 28.79 -52.92 -13.99
N PHE A 318 28.11 -51.94 -13.36
CA PHE A 318 28.63 -50.89 -12.44
C PHE A 318 29.83 -49.97 -12.88
N PRO A 319 30.66 -49.35 -12.01
CA PRO A 319 30.49 -47.91 -11.66
C PRO A 319 31.81 -47.08 -11.58
N THR A 320 31.73 -45.82 -11.14
CA THR A 320 32.80 -45.22 -10.28
C THR A 320 32.35 -44.00 -9.44
N ARG A 321 33.18 -43.62 -8.46
CA ARG A 321 33.08 -42.56 -7.43
C ARG A 321 34.44 -41.81 -7.42
N THR A 322 34.62 -40.55 -6.99
CA THR A 322 34.81 -40.04 -5.60
C THR A 322 35.15 -38.54 -5.71
N GLN A 323 34.67 -37.59 -4.88
CA GLN A 323 35.10 -37.21 -3.50
C GLN A 323 34.24 -35.96 -3.08
N GLY A 324 34.05 -35.52 -1.82
CA GLY A 324 34.46 -35.96 -0.47
C GLY A 324 34.06 -34.90 0.60
N GLN A 325 34.81 -34.82 1.71
CA GLN A 325 34.82 -33.76 2.74
C GLN A 325 33.52 -33.48 3.58
N ASP A 326 33.30 -34.36 4.57
CA ASP A 326 33.16 -34.06 6.01
C ASP A 326 31.99 -33.23 6.64
N THR A 327 31.06 -34.01 7.22
CA THR A 327 30.47 -33.93 8.60
C THR A 327 29.37 -32.90 9.03
N PRO A 328 28.25 -33.38 9.65
CA PRO A 328 27.28 -32.65 10.50
C PRO A 328 27.69 -32.77 12.01
N PRO A 329 26.88 -32.54 13.09
CA PRO A 329 25.43 -32.27 13.27
C PRO A 329 25.14 -31.04 14.19
N GLU A 330 24.03 -30.81 14.94
CA GLU A 330 22.76 -31.48 15.32
C GLU A 330 21.69 -30.37 15.63
N ALA A 331 20.43 -30.52 16.07
CA ALA A 331 19.57 -31.63 16.54
C ALA A 331 18.13 -31.48 15.94
N GLY A 332 16.94 -31.79 16.50
CA GLY A 332 16.45 -32.11 17.86
C GLY A 332 15.89 -30.88 18.61
N LEU A 333 14.61 -30.68 18.98
CA LEU A 333 13.25 -31.25 18.73
C LEU A 333 12.49 -31.58 20.05
N ARG A 334 11.31 -30.96 20.22
CA ARG A 334 10.14 -31.27 21.10
C ARG A 334 9.82 -30.34 22.28
N ALA A 335 8.49 -30.22 22.41
CA ALA A 335 7.60 -29.64 23.42
C ALA A 335 7.78 -30.26 24.84
N ASP A 336 7.08 -29.88 25.91
CA ASP A 336 5.75 -29.22 26.12
C ASP A 336 5.90 -28.04 27.14
N ALA A 337 5.15 -26.93 27.19
CA ALA A 337 3.70 -26.60 27.15
C ALA A 337 3.01 -26.60 28.54
N GLU A 338 2.83 -25.39 29.12
CA GLU A 338 1.90 -24.90 30.19
C GLU A 338 2.27 -23.41 30.42
N GLU A 339 1.39 -22.41 30.27
CA GLU A 339 0.39 -21.86 31.23
C GLU A 339 1.04 -21.08 32.43
N GLU A 340 0.62 -19.87 32.84
CA GLU A 340 -0.43 -18.94 32.36
C GLU A 340 -0.10 -17.44 32.74
N GLU A 341 -1.13 -16.59 32.95
CA GLU A 341 -1.13 -15.21 33.51
C GLU A 341 -0.44 -14.05 32.75
N VAL A 342 -1.20 -13.38 31.88
CA VAL A 342 -1.03 -11.94 31.56
C VAL A 342 -2.06 -11.12 32.35
N SER A 343 -1.64 -10.44 33.42
CA SER A 343 -2.55 -9.69 34.29
C SER A 343 -2.94 -8.31 33.75
N THR A 344 -4.24 -8.09 33.56
CA THR A 344 -4.81 -6.89 32.95
C THR A 344 -4.82 -5.68 33.91
N ILE A 345 -4.03 -4.63 33.64
CA ILE A 345 -4.15 -3.34 34.36
C ILE A 345 -4.91 -2.29 33.54
N ARG A 346 -6.15 -2.07 34.00
CA ARG A 346 -7.15 -1.11 33.54
C ARG A 346 -6.78 0.33 33.93
N ASN A 347 -6.42 1.17 32.97
CA ASN A 347 -6.27 2.63 33.21
C ASN A 347 -7.66 3.33 33.28
N PRO A 348 -8.00 4.02 34.38
CA PRO A 348 -9.23 4.81 34.49
C PRO A 348 -9.06 6.24 33.92
N PRO A 349 -10.16 6.93 33.54
CA PRO A 349 -10.10 8.27 32.95
C PRO A 349 -9.87 9.36 34.01
N ALA A 350 -8.68 9.95 34.04
CA ALA A 350 -8.35 11.09 34.89
C ALA A 350 -8.99 12.40 34.38
N ARG A 351 -10.27 12.62 34.70
CA ARG A 351 -11.04 13.82 34.32
C ARG A 351 -10.59 15.08 35.08
N GLY A 352 -9.42 15.60 34.73
CA GLY A 352 -8.90 16.88 35.25
C GLY A 352 -9.79 18.05 34.84
N ARG A 353 -10.43 18.68 35.83
CA ARG A 353 -11.45 19.73 35.62
C ARG A 353 -10.83 21.13 35.66
N GLU A 354 -10.07 21.49 34.64
CA GLU A 354 -9.82 22.91 34.37
C GLU A 354 -11.12 23.56 33.89
N ARG A 355 -11.39 24.75 34.42
CA ARG A 355 -12.66 25.45 34.18
C ARG A 355 -12.56 26.17 32.85
N LEU A 356 -13.52 25.91 31.96
CA LEU A 356 -13.87 26.88 30.93
C LEU A 356 -14.36 28.14 31.65
N ASN A 357 -13.49 29.14 31.73
CA ASN A 357 -13.90 30.49 32.10
C ASN A 357 -14.40 31.12 30.80
N GLU A 358 -15.72 31.10 30.59
CA GLU A 358 -16.35 31.66 29.39
C GLU A 358 -16.30 33.18 29.44
N GLU A 359 -15.17 33.75 29.02
CA GLU A 359 -15.10 35.15 28.60
C GLU A 359 -15.15 35.17 27.06
N GLY A 360 -16.24 35.76 26.54
CA GLY A 360 -16.57 35.72 25.12
C GLY A 360 -15.58 36.48 24.22
N PRO A 361 -15.62 36.27 22.90
CA PRO A 361 -14.68 36.86 21.95
C PRO A 361 -14.85 38.37 21.85
N THR A 362 -14.11 39.10 22.68
CA THR A 362 -13.91 40.55 22.53
C THR A 362 -12.99 40.80 21.33
N ALA A 363 -13.57 41.34 20.26
CA ALA A 363 -12.82 41.69 19.05
C ALA A 363 -11.78 42.79 19.34
N GLY A 364 -10.54 42.60 18.88
CA GLY A 364 -9.48 43.62 19.01
C GLY A 364 -8.19 43.19 19.72
N GLN A 365 -7.88 41.89 19.85
CA GLN A 365 -6.55 41.46 20.30
C GLN A 365 -5.55 41.56 19.14
N ASP A 366 -4.54 42.44 19.26
CA ASP A 366 -3.50 42.61 18.25
C ASP A 366 -2.72 41.31 18.02
N PRO A 367 -2.53 40.84 16.76
CA PRO A 367 -1.78 39.61 16.48
C PRO A 367 -0.36 39.59 17.07
N TRP A 368 0.28 40.75 17.19
CA TRP A 368 1.58 40.93 17.82
C TRP A 368 1.60 40.62 19.32
N LYS A 369 0.50 40.84 20.05
CA LYS A 369 0.38 40.48 21.47
C LYS A 369 0.34 38.96 21.62
N LEU A 370 -0.47 38.28 20.80
CA LEU A 370 -0.57 36.81 20.80
C LEU A 370 0.76 36.15 20.44
N LEU A 371 1.49 36.65 19.44
CA LEU A 371 2.82 36.17 19.10
C LEU A 371 3.82 36.35 20.27
N LYS A 372 3.82 37.53 20.90
CA LYS A 372 4.68 37.81 22.06
C LYS A 372 4.36 36.90 23.26
N GLU A 373 3.08 36.65 23.55
CA GLU A 373 2.70 35.69 24.59
C GLU A 373 3.17 34.27 24.29
N GLN A 374 3.09 33.82 23.03
CA GLN A 374 3.59 32.50 22.64
C GLN A 374 5.12 32.41 22.70
N GLU A 375 5.84 33.51 22.46
CA GLU A 375 7.28 33.63 22.68
C GLU A 375 7.61 33.49 24.17
N GLU A 376 6.97 34.30 25.03
CA GLU A 376 7.19 34.32 26.48
C GLU A 376 6.85 32.98 27.14
N ARG A 377 5.79 32.30 26.68
CA ARG A 377 5.41 30.94 27.13
C ARG A 377 6.47 29.87 26.79
N LYS A 378 7.40 30.10 25.85
CA LYS A 378 8.51 29.18 25.53
C LYS A 378 9.76 29.38 26.40
N LYS A 379 9.86 30.48 27.16
CA LYS A 379 11.05 30.83 27.94
C LYS A 379 11.12 30.10 29.28
N CYS A 380 12.34 29.85 29.76
CA CYS A 380 12.65 29.24 31.03
C CYS A 380 12.00 30.00 32.19
N VAL A 381 11.31 29.30 33.10
CA VAL A 381 10.53 29.95 34.18
C VAL A 381 11.40 30.60 35.27
N ILE A 382 12.72 30.36 35.25
CA ILE A 382 13.68 30.98 36.19
C ILE A 382 14.30 32.25 35.59
N CYS A 383 14.91 32.19 34.39
CA CYS A 383 15.58 33.37 33.79
C CYS A 383 14.71 34.21 32.87
N GLN A 384 13.55 33.71 32.42
CA GLN A 384 12.61 34.38 31.50
C GLN A 384 13.24 34.88 30.19
N ASP A 385 14.34 34.26 29.79
CA ASP A 385 15.18 34.64 28.65
C ASP A 385 15.34 33.44 27.67
N GLN A 386 16.24 32.51 28.00
CA GLN A 386 16.50 31.30 27.22
C GLN A 386 15.29 30.37 27.12
N SER A 387 15.18 29.60 26.03
CA SER A 387 14.11 28.64 25.79
C SER A 387 14.12 27.45 26.78
N LYS A 388 12.97 26.79 26.95
CA LYS A 388 12.84 25.57 27.75
C LYS A 388 13.45 24.37 27.00
N THR A 389 14.54 23.81 27.53
CA THR A 389 15.29 22.69 26.92
C THR A 389 15.50 21.50 27.84
N VAL A 390 14.98 21.51 29.08
CA VAL A 390 15.14 20.39 30.03
C VAL A 390 13.83 19.89 30.59
N LEU A 391 13.62 18.58 30.47
CA LEU A 391 12.52 17.80 31.04
C LEU A 391 12.92 17.24 32.41
N LEU A 392 12.14 17.54 33.44
CA LEU A 392 12.41 17.13 34.83
C LEU A 392 11.69 15.83 35.19
N LEU A 393 12.41 14.81 35.64
CA LEU A 393 11.84 13.50 36.03
C LEU A 393 11.77 13.35 37.57
N PRO A 394 10.71 12.70 38.10
CA PRO A 394 9.69 11.93 37.39
C PRO A 394 8.48 12.75 36.90
N CYS A 395 8.43 14.07 37.14
CA CYS A 395 7.22 14.86 36.92
C CYS A 395 6.94 15.26 35.46
N ARG A 396 7.88 15.01 34.53
CA ARG A 396 7.81 15.29 33.08
C ARG A 396 7.47 16.74 32.73
N HIS A 397 7.88 17.70 33.56
CA HIS A 397 7.73 19.12 33.26
C HIS A 397 8.91 19.65 32.44
N LEU A 398 8.61 20.24 31.29
CA LEU A 398 9.55 21.00 30.46
C LEU A 398 9.39 22.49 30.81
N CYS A 399 10.26 23.00 31.69
CA CYS A 399 10.13 24.36 32.24
C CYS A 399 11.44 25.13 32.43
N LEU A 400 12.60 24.49 32.26
CA LEU A 400 13.91 25.09 32.45
C LEU A 400 14.75 25.05 31.16
N CYS A 401 15.65 26.02 31.01
CA CYS A 401 16.81 25.91 30.14
C CYS A 401 17.93 25.11 30.85
N GLN A 402 18.94 24.68 30.09
CA GLN A 402 20.08 23.93 30.63
C GLN A 402 20.81 24.70 31.75
N ALA A 403 21.19 25.96 31.52
CA ALA A 403 21.94 26.76 32.50
C ALA A 403 21.21 26.91 33.86
N CYS A 404 19.90 27.17 33.85
CA CYS A 404 19.11 27.22 35.08
C CYS A 404 18.97 25.85 35.76
N THR A 405 18.97 24.76 34.99
CA THR A 405 18.97 23.39 35.54
C THR A 405 20.30 23.08 36.22
N GLU A 406 21.44 23.43 35.61
CA GLU A 406 22.76 23.22 36.21
C GLU A 406 22.91 23.99 37.53
N ILE A 407 22.39 25.21 37.61
CA ILE A 407 22.33 25.98 38.88
C ILE A 407 21.44 25.26 39.90
N LEU A 408 20.22 24.85 39.51
CA LEU A 408 19.28 24.15 40.39
C LEU A 408 19.87 22.83 40.94
N MET A 409 20.64 22.10 40.14
CA MET A 409 21.28 20.84 40.52
C MET A 409 22.53 21.03 41.40
N ARG A 410 23.12 22.22 41.48
CA ARG A 410 24.20 22.52 42.45
C ARG A 410 23.69 22.61 43.89
N HIS A 411 22.41 22.93 44.10
CA HIS A 411 21.80 22.89 45.43
C HIS A 411 21.75 21.45 45.99
N PRO A 412 21.78 21.27 47.32
CA PRO A 412 21.67 19.95 47.93
C PRO A 412 20.31 19.31 47.65
N VAL A 413 20.27 17.97 47.68
CA VAL A 413 19.19 17.15 47.08
C VAL A 413 17.79 17.55 47.56
N TYR A 414 17.62 17.90 48.84
CA TYR A 414 16.33 18.30 49.42
C TYR A 414 15.76 19.63 48.89
N HIS A 415 16.56 20.47 48.23
CA HIS A 415 16.10 21.69 47.56
C HIS A 415 15.88 21.53 46.04
N ARG A 416 16.21 20.38 45.44
CA ARG A 416 16.07 20.12 43.98
C ARG A 416 14.62 19.81 43.60
N ASN A 417 13.75 20.81 43.66
CA ASN A 417 12.31 20.67 43.39
C ASN A 417 11.91 21.33 42.07
N CYS A 418 11.01 20.69 41.32
CA CYS A 418 10.46 21.24 40.07
C CYS A 418 9.72 22.56 40.34
N PRO A 419 10.04 23.68 39.65
CA PRO A 419 9.39 24.97 39.90
C PRO A 419 7.86 24.98 39.70
N LEU A 420 7.33 24.14 38.81
CA LEU A 420 5.89 24.09 38.52
C LEU A 420 5.12 23.26 39.56
N CYS A 421 5.55 22.02 39.81
CA CYS A 421 4.78 21.07 40.62
C CYS A 421 5.41 20.74 41.99
N ARG A 422 6.51 21.42 42.36
CA ARG A 422 7.25 21.31 43.64
C ARG A 422 7.74 19.90 44.03
N ARG A 423 7.65 18.93 43.11
CA ARG A 423 8.11 17.55 43.30
C ARG A 423 9.63 17.45 43.13
N GLY A 424 10.29 16.65 43.95
CA GLY A 424 11.73 16.40 43.86
C GLY A 424 12.17 15.88 42.49
N ILE A 425 13.29 16.39 42.01
CA ILE A 425 13.93 16.06 40.72
C ILE A 425 14.92 14.92 40.97
N LEU A 426 14.67 13.77 40.36
CA LEU A 426 15.54 12.59 40.45
C LEU A 426 16.51 12.53 39.26
N GLN A 427 16.04 12.90 38.08
CA GLN A 427 16.79 12.88 36.83
C GLN A 427 16.34 14.05 35.94
N THR A 428 17.19 14.44 34.99
CA THR A 428 16.97 15.54 34.05
C THR A 428 17.34 15.07 32.65
N LEU A 429 16.46 15.31 31.67
CA LEU A 429 16.68 14.92 30.28
C LEU A 429 16.64 16.17 29.39
N ASN A 430 17.69 16.38 28.60
CA ASN A 430 17.76 17.49 27.64
C ASN A 430 16.91 17.16 26.41
N VAL A 431 16.12 18.14 25.98
CA VAL A 431 15.24 18.07 24.81
C VAL A 431 15.66 19.17 23.85
N TYR A 432 15.96 18.79 22.62
CA TYR A 432 16.15 19.71 21.50
C TYR A 432 14.78 19.97 20.86
N LEU A 433 14.47 21.24 20.59
CA LEU A 433 13.19 21.73 20.05
C LEU A 433 13.41 22.40 18.69
#